data_AF-A0A3A1WY20-F1
#
_entry.id   AF-A0A3A1WY20-F1
#
_cell.length_a   1.000
_cell.length_b   1.000
_cell.length_c   1.000
_cell.angle_alpha   90.00
_cell.angle_beta   90.00
_cell.angle_gamma   90.00
#
_symmetry.space_group_name_H-M   'P 1'
#
loop_
_entity.id
_entity.type
_entity.pdbx_description
1 polymer ?
#
loop_
_entity_poly.entity_id
_entity_poly.type
_entity_poly.pdbx_seq_one_letter_code
_entity_poly.pdbx_strand_id
1 'polypeptide(L)'
;MSDYDFRAKKDAPCYLMARDVAILLDLKKTAVLRYLTTARRHYKDGCVKPFDLPLPDALAGFNLRAPLWRYDTIREWAARRPYAPVFLPVSEAEGMALLREYSEDAKD
;
A
#
# COMPACT_ATOMS: atom_id res chain seq x y z
N MET A 1 2.98 -19.86 10.76
CA MET A 1 3.85 -18.66 10.65
C MET A 1 3.11 -17.53 11.33
N SER A 2 3.68 -16.90 12.35
CA SER A 2 2.99 -15.88 13.15
C SER A 2 2.65 -14.67 12.27
N ASP A 3 1.36 -14.37 12.12
CA ASP A 3 0.84 -13.13 11.55
C ASP A 3 1.16 -11.98 12.51
N TYR A 4 2.42 -11.55 12.52
CA TYR A 4 2.83 -10.41 13.33
C TYR A 4 2.13 -9.16 12.79
N ASP A 5 1.04 -8.79 13.44
CA ASP A 5 0.25 -7.63 13.08
C ASP A 5 0.93 -6.36 13.60
N PHE A 6 1.66 -5.68 12.71
CA PHE A 6 2.28 -4.38 12.99
C PHE A 6 1.27 -3.31 13.43
N ARG A 7 -0.03 -3.55 13.24
CA ARG A 7 -1.12 -2.65 13.62
C ARG A 7 -1.53 -2.74 15.08
N ALA A 8 -1.01 -3.72 15.84
CA ALA A 8 -1.41 -3.98 17.22
C ALA A 8 -0.75 -3.04 18.26
N LYS A 9 0.21 -2.20 17.87
CA LYS A 9 0.83 -1.22 18.79
C LYS A 9 0.03 0.08 18.80
N LYS A 10 -0.55 0.40 19.96
CA LYS A 10 -1.09 1.73 20.28
C LYS A 10 0.00 2.76 19.95
N ASP A 11 -0.29 3.69 19.04
CA ASP A 11 0.58 4.78 18.56
C ASP A 11 1.62 4.43 17.46
N ALA A 12 1.66 3.21 16.93
CA ALA A 12 2.48 2.92 15.74
C ALA A 12 1.75 3.37 14.45
N PRO A 13 2.46 3.96 13.45
CA PRO A 13 1.85 4.28 12.17
C PRO A 13 1.22 3.04 11.56
N CYS A 14 -0.02 3.14 11.09
CA CYS A 14 -0.68 2.00 10.48
C CYS A 14 -0.09 1.75 9.09
N TYR A 15 0.80 0.77 9.01
CA TYR A 15 1.41 0.38 7.75
C TYR A 15 0.49 -0.54 6.93
N LEU A 16 0.40 -0.22 5.65
CA LEU A 16 -0.18 -1.04 4.60
C LEU A 16 0.91 -1.94 4.00
N MET A 17 0.64 -3.23 3.92
CA MET A 17 1.38 -4.19 3.12
C MET A 17 0.87 -4.18 1.67
N ALA A 18 1.61 -4.81 0.77
CA ALA A 18 1.21 -4.93 -0.64
C ALA A 18 -0.18 -5.58 -0.85
N ARG A 19 -0.65 -6.41 0.09
CA ARG A 19 -2.01 -6.97 0.06
C ARG A 19 -3.06 -5.90 0.31
N ASP A 20 -2.84 -5.05 1.30
CA ASP A 20 -3.80 -4.02 1.70
C ASP A 20 -3.93 -2.94 0.63
N VAL A 21 -2.79 -2.54 0.05
CA VAL A 21 -2.75 -1.66 -1.12
C VAL A 21 -3.50 -2.28 -2.30
N ALA A 22 -3.40 -3.61 -2.48
CA ALA A 22 -4.16 -4.30 -3.51
C ALA A 22 -5.67 -4.20 -3.27
N ILE A 23 -6.12 -4.47 -2.04
CA ILE A 23 -7.53 -4.41 -1.67
C ILE A 23 -8.09 -2.99 -1.86
N LEU A 24 -7.41 -1.97 -1.32
CA LEU A 24 -7.86 -0.57 -1.41
C LEU A 24 -7.93 -0.04 -2.85
N LEU A 25 -7.19 -0.63 -3.78
CA LEU A 25 -7.13 -0.20 -5.18
C LEU A 25 -7.87 -1.13 -6.12
N ASP A 26 -8.53 -2.17 -5.59
CA ASP A 26 -9.13 -3.26 -6.36
C ASP A 26 -8.16 -3.88 -7.38
N LEU A 27 -6.98 -4.27 -6.88
CA LEU A 27 -5.90 -4.87 -7.67
C LEU A 27 -5.51 -6.23 -7.11
N LYS A 28 -4.92 -7.06 -7.97
CA LYS A 28 -4.17 -8.25 -7.50
C LYS A 28 -2.88 -7.81 -6.80
N LYS A 29 -2.53 -8.45 -5.69
CA LYS A 29 -1.24 -8.24 -4.98
C LYS A 29 -0.02 -8.31 -5.92
N THR A 30 -0.04 -9.22 -6.90
CA THR A 30 1.02 -9.36 -7.90
C THR A 30 1.16 -8.13 -8.79
N ALA A 31 0.06 -7.43 -9.09
CA ALA A 31 0.08 -6.18 -9.84
C ALA A 31 0.76 -5.07 -9.03
N VAL A 32 0.46 -4.95 -7.73
CA VAL A 32 1.11 -3.98 -6.83
C VAL A 32 2.61 -4.21 -6.76
N LEU A 33 3.05 -5.47 -6.62
CA LEU A 33 4.48 -5.80 -6.60
C LEU A 33 5.18 -5.50 -7.93
N ARG A 34 4.50 -5.70 -9.06
CA ARG A 34 5.00 -5.33 -10.38
C ARG A 34 5.14 -3.81 -10.50
N TYR A 35 4.14 -3.03 -10.07
CA TYR A 35 4.22 -1.58 -10.02
C TYR A 35 5.40 -1.11 -9.16
N LEU A 36 5.61 -1.70 -7.99
CA LEU A 36 6.76 -1.39 -7.14
C LEU A 36 8.10 -1.69 -7.83
N THR A 37 8.18 -2.77 -8.58
CA THR A 37 9.42 -3.17 -9.28
C THR A 37 9.76 -2.18 -10.39
N THR A 38 8.76 -1.81 -11.19
CA THR A 38 8.91 -0.77 -12.22
C THR A 38 9.26 0.58 -11.61
N ALA A 39 8.54 1.01 -10.57
CA ALA A 39 8.82 2.25 -9.87
C ALA A 39 10.25 2.28 -9.34
N ARG A 40 10.71 1.25 -8.63
CA ARG A 40 12.10 1.16 -8.14
C ARG A 40 13.14 1.37 -9.24
N ARG A 41 12.90 0.83 -10.43
CA ARG A 41 13.76 1.06 -11.59
C ARG A 41 13.73 2.53 -12.02
N HIS A 42 12.56 3.13 -12.18
CA HIS A 42 12.45 4.55 -12.54
C HIS A 42 13.07 5.49 -11.50
N TYR A 43 12.89 5.21 -10.21
CA TYR A 43 13.55 5.95 -9.12
C TYR A 43 15.08 5.81 -9.20
N LYS A 44 15.60 4.61 -9.46
CA LYS A 44 17.03 4.38 -9.64
C LYS A 44 17.59 5.11 -10.86
N ASP A 45 16.83 5.11 -11.96
CA ASP A 45 17.23 5.71 -13.23
C ASP A 45 16.95 7.23 -13.28
N GLY A 46 16.41 7.82 -12.20
CA GLY A 46 16.08 9.25 -12.12
C GLY A 46 14.91 9.67 -13.01
N CYS A 47 14.10 8.74 -13.51
CA CYS A 47 13.05 8.96 -14.49
C CYS A 47 11.63 8.71 -13.95
N VAL A 48 11.40 9.05 -12.67
CA VAL A 48 10.14 8.86 -11.94
C VAL A 48 8.95 9.41 -12.72
N LYS A 49 7.92 8.59 -12.89
CA LYS A 49 6.68 8.92 -13.59
C LYS A 49 5.57 9.26 -12.60
N PRO A 50 4.59 10.10 -12.97
CA PRO A 50 3.46 10.43 -12.10
C PRO A 50 2.62 9.23 -11.64
N PHE A 51 2.62 8.14 -12.41
CA PHE A 51 1.90 6.91 -12.10
C PHE A 51 2.74 5.85 -11.38
N ASP A 52 4.02 6.11 -11.14
CA ASP A 52 4.87 5.16 -10.41
C ASP A 52 4.40 5.04 -8.96
N LEU A 53 4.26 3.81 -8.48
CA LEU A 53 3.95 3.56 -7.08
C LEU A 53 5.06 4.17 -6.20
N PRO A 54 4.72 4.86 -5.10
CA PRO A 54 5.71 5.41 -4.19
C PRO A 54 6.61 4.30 -3.65
N LEU A 55 7.87 4.63 -3.39
CA LEU A 55 8.75 3.71 -2.67
C LEU A 55 8.18 3.43 -1.26
N PRO A 56 8.45 2.25 -0.68
CA PRO A 56 7.96 1.91 0.65
C PRO A 56 8.53 2.86 1.71
N ASP A 57 7.69 3.33 2.62
CA ASP A 57 8.08 4.15 3.77
C ASP A 57 8.91 3.35 4.79
N ALA A 58 8.67 2.03 4.86
CA ALA A 58 9.40 1.12 5.71
C ALA A 58 9.50 -0.27 5.08
N LEU A 59 10.35 -1.12 5.66
CA LEU A 59 10.50 -2.51 5.29
C LEU A 59 10.35 -3.38 6.55
N ALA A 60 9.54 -4.43 6.47
CA ALA A 60 9.38 -5.41 7.54
C ALA A 60 10.07 -6.74 7.22
N GLY A 61 10.54 -7.43 8.26
CA GLY A 61 11.08 -8.79 8.18
C GLY A 61 12.60 -8.87 8.00
N PHE A 62 13.20 -9.95 8.52
CA PHE A 62 14.66 -10.14 8.58
C PHE A 62 15.29 -10.54 7.22
N ASN A 63 14.56 -11.23 6.34
CA ASN A 63 15.11 -11.76 5.07
C ASN A 63 14.31 -11.34 3.82
N LEU A 64 12.98 -11.36 3.91
CA LEU A 64 12.08 -10.85 2.87
C LEU A 64 11.62 -9.47 3.34
N ARG A 65 12.34 -8.42 2.94
CA ARG A 65 12.03 -7.02 3.25
C ARG A 65 10.67 -6.64 2.63
N ALA A 66 9.59 -6.99 3.33
CA ALA A 66 8.22 -6.75 2.91
C ALA A 66 8.00 -5.23 2.85
N PRO A 67 7.53 -4.69 1.72
CA PRO A 67 7.31 -3.26 1.59
C PRO A 67 6.11 -2.83 2.43
N LEU A 68 6.32 -1.75 3.19
CA LEU A 68 5.31 -1.11 4.01
C LEU A 68 5.13 0.33 3.56
N TRP A 69 3.87 0.77 3.44
CA TRP A 69 3.52 2.16 3.17
C TRP A 69 2.64 2.71 4.26
N ARG A 70 2.76 3.99 4.56
CA ARG A 70 1.76 4.70 5.35
C ARG A 70 0.48 4.82 4.54
N TYR A 71 -0.66 4.87 5.22
CA TYR A 71 -1.96 5.06 4.57
C TYR A 71 -1.99 6.33 3.71
N ASP A 72 -1.54 7.46 4.26
CA ASP A 72 -1.51 8.75 3.55
C ASP A 72 -0.67 8.72 2.28
N THR A 73 0.49 8.04 2.30
CA THR A 73 1.36 7.88 1.13
C THR A 73 0.60 7.25 -0.04
N ILE A 74 -0.18 6.21 0.24
CA ILE A 74 -1.00 5.53 -0.78
C ILE A 74 -2.22 6.35 -1.16
N ARG A 75 -2.93 6.96 -0.20
CA ARG A 75 -4.09 7.82 -0.46
C ARG A 75 -3.75 8.97 -1.40
N GLU A 76 -2.70 9.72 -1.08
CA GLU A 76 -2.28 10.89 -1.87
C GLU A 76 -1.79 10.49 -3.25
N TRP A 77 -1.05 9.39 -3.35
CA TRP A 77 -0.62 8.87 -4.64
C TRP A 77 -1.81 8.38 -5.49
N ALA A 78 -2.71 7.62 -4.88
CA ALA A 78 -3.86 7.03 -5.56
C ALA A 78 -4.79 8.10 -6.15
N ALA A 79 -5.00 9.21 -5.43
CA ALA A 79 -5.78 10.35 -5.92
C ALA A 79 -5.11 11.10 -7.09
N ARG A 80 -3.78 11.00 -7.25
CA ARG A 80 -3.00 11.69 -8.29
C ARG A 80 -2.79 10.85 -9.56
N ARG A 81 -3.31 9.62 -9.62
CA ARG A 81 -3.12 8.74 -10.78
C ARG A 81 -3.80 9.34 -12.02
N PRO A 82 -3.09 9.47 -13.15
CA PRO A 82 -3.59 10.22 -14.32
C PRO A 82 -4.79 9.59 -15.05
N TYR A 83 -4.95 8.27 -14.97
CA TYR A 83 -6.00 7.55 -15.73
C TYR A 83 -7.07 6.89 -14.86
N ALA A 84 -6.77 6.65 -13.58
CA ALA A 84 -7.65 5.94 -12.67
C ALA A 84 -7.38 6.42 -11.24
N PRO A 85 -7.72 7.69 -10.93
CA PRO A 85 -7.61 8.19 -9.57
C PRO A 85 -8.54 7.39 -8.66
N VAL A 86 -8.04 7.01 -7.49
CA VAL A 86 -8.83 6.35 -6.45
C VAL A 86 -8.84 7.27 -5.24
N PHE A 87 -10.04 7.66 -4.80
CA PHE A 87 -10.24 8.54 -3.67
C PHE A 87 -10.52 7.70 -2.43
N LEU A 88 -9.48 7.51 -1.62
CA LEU A 88 -9.60 6.83 -0.33
C LEU A 88 -10.05 7.83 0.76
N PRO A 89 -10.68 7.35 1.85
CA PRO A 89 -11.06 8.19 2.99
C PRO A 89 -9.92 9.11 3.48
N VAL A 90 -10.25 10.31 3.93
CA VAL A 90 -9.22 11.27 4.38
C VAL A 90 -8.61 10.83 5.71
N SER A 91 -9.41 10.23 6.59
CA SER A 91 -8.96 9.72 7.88
C SER A 91 -8.32 8.33 7.73
N GLU A 92 -7.14 8.14 8.32
CA GLU A 92 -6.50 6.81 8.42
C GLU A 92 -7.44 5.80 9.10
N ALA A 93 -8.19 6.22 10.13
CA ALA A 93 -9.11 5.33 10.84
C ALA A 93 -10.26 4.84 9.94
N GLU A 94 -10.84 5.72 9.12
CA GLU A 94 -11.88 5.36 8.15
C GLU A 94 -11.31 4.47 7.04
N GLY A 95 -10.11 4.77 6.55
CA GLY A 95 -9.42 3.94 5.57
C GLY A 95 -9.13 2.53 6.07
N MET A 96 -8.77 2.40 7.34
CA MET A 96 -8.55 1.10 7.97
C MET A 96 -9.85 0.35 8.26
N ALA A 97 -10.95 1.05 8.57
CA ALA A 97 -12.27 0.44 8.67
C ALA A 97 -12.73 -0.12 7.31
N LEU A 98 -12.58 0.66 6.24
CA LEU A 98 -12.88 0.24 4.87
C LEU A 98 -12.06 -0.98 4.44
N LEU A 99 -10.76 -0.98 4.76
CA LEU A 99 -9.90 -2.13 4.48
C LEU A 99 -10.38 -3.40 5.18
N ARG A 100 -10.91 -3.30 6.41
CA ARG A 100 -11.44 -4.46 7.14
C ARG A 100 -12.67 -5.01 6.45
N GLU A 101 -13.61 -4.14 6.07
CA GLU A 101 -14.82 -4.50 5.32
C GLU A 101 -14.45 -5.25 4.02
N TYR A 102 -13.60 -4.65 3.17
CA TYR A 102 -13.18 -5.29 1.92
C TYR A 102 -12.34 -6.56 2.11
N SER A 103 -11.63 -6.67 3.23
CA SER A 103 -10.84 -7.88 3.54
C SER A 103 -11.72 -9.04 4.01
N GLU A 104 -12.91 -8.75 4.55
CA GLU A 104 -13.92 -9.74 4.92
C GLU A 104 -14.63 -10.26 3.68
N ASP A 105 -15.02 -9.37 2.75
CA ASP A 105 -15.63 -9.74 1.47
C ASP A 105 -14.71 -10.56 0.56
N ALA A 106 -13.39 -10.35 0.64
CA ALA A 106 -12.41 -11.06 -0.17
C ALA A 106 -12.06 -12.49 0.34
N LYS A 107 -12.76 -13.01 1.36
CA LYS A 107 -12.58 -14.37 1.89
C LYS A 107 -13.57 -15.40 1.33
N ASP A 108 -14.60 -14.95 0.62
CA ASP A 108 -15.54 -15.79 -0.14
C ASP A 108 -15.06 -16.06 -1.58
#